data_AF-A0A3D6B3D9-F1
#
_entry.id   AF-A0A3D6B3D9-F1
#
_cell.length_a   1.000
_cell.length_b   1.000
_cell.length_c   1.000
_cell.angle_alpha   90.00
_cell.angle_beta   90.00
_cell.angle_gamma   90.00
#
_symmetry.space_group_name_H-M   'P 1'
#
loop_
_entity.id
_entity.type
_entity.pdbx_description
1 polymer ?
#
loop_
_entity_poly.entity_id
_entity_poly.type
_entity_poly.pdbx_seq_one_letter_code
_entity_poly.pdbx_strand_id
1 'polypeptide(L)'
;MSQLFANPVFYESQYDSDLLCGEYENYKFPVIFLSKDSEYIKNKKITDFLSTGYAGSVYAVSEKVVDVLSSNNITGWKTYPVEVYDRNENYIGGYYGFTITGRCLALKPSLAEPYVKQYPGGPYNTYKGNPLNLDYWDGSDIFLLQGTRFQFVSKKVKNIIKKIN
;
A
#
# COMPACT_ATOMS: atom_id res chain seq x y z
N MET A 1 18.67 15.28 8.32
CA MET A 1 18.48 14.51 7.07
C MET A 1 17.01 14.50 6.75
N SER A 2 16.55 15.43 5.92
CA SER A 2 15.16 15.46 5.47
C SER A 2 14.94 14.27 4.54
N GLN A 3 14.15 13.29 4.97
CA GLN A 3 13.57 12.34 4.04
C GLN A 3 12.59 13.13 3.19
N LEU A 4 12.86 13.06 1.90
CA LEU A 4 12.28 13.89 0.89
C LEU A 4 11.15 13.04 0.22
N PHE A 5 9.89 13.48 0.36
CA PHE A 5 8.65 12.74 0.13
C PHE A 5 7.92 13.16 -1.15
N ALA A 6 7.10 12.25 -1.67
CA ALA A 6 6.20 12.47 -2.78
C ALA A 6 4.77 12.56 -2.24
N ASN A 7 4.27 13.75 -1.95
CA ASN A 7 2.89 13.88 -1.50
C ASN A 7 1.96 13.91 -2.72
N PRO A 8 0.99 12.98 -2.83
CA PRO A 8 -0.11 13.16 -3.77
C PRO A 8 -0.82 14.48 -3.47
N VAL A 9 -1.45 15.06 -4.49
CA VAL A 9 -2.22 16.28 -4.29
C VAL A 9 -3.58 15.91 -3.70
N PHE A 10 -3.77 16.28 -2.44
CA PHE A 10 -4.99 16.05 -1.67
C PHE A 10 -5.62 17.39 -1.26
N TYR A 11 -6.95 17.43 -1.13
CA TYR A 11 -7.68 18.53 -0.51
C TYR A 11 -7.71 18.36 1.02
N GLU A 12 -8.05 19.42 1.78
CA GLU A 12 -7.98 19.44 3.27
C GLU A 12 -8.71 18.29 3.99
N SER A 13 -9.64 17.60 3.32
CA SER A 13 -10.42 16.47 3.84
C SER A 13 -10.00 15.08 3.31
N GLN A 14 -8.86 14.97 2.63
CA GLN A 14 -8.40 13.74 2.01
C GLN A 14 -7.11 13.23 2.66
N TYR A 15 -7.10 11.96 3.06
CA TYR A 15 -5.95 11.28 3.65
C TYR A 15 -5.50 10.07 2.85
N ASP A 16 -4.19 9.94 2.64
CA ASP A 16 -3.60 8.81 1.91
C ASP A 16 -4.09 7.43 2.42
N SER A 17 -4.28 7.28 3.74
CA SER A 17 -4.86 6.09 4.36
C SER A 17 -6.23 5.68 3.84
N ASP A 18 -7.07 6.64 3.49
CA ASP A 18 -8.46 6.40 3.09
C ASP A 18 -8.45 5.71 1.72
N LEU A 19 -7.59 6.15 0.81
CA LEU A 19 -7.36 5.50 -0.48
C LEU A 19 -6.82 4.07 -0.32
N LEU A 20 -5.90 3.84 0.61
CA LEU A 20 -5.41 2.47 0.89
C LEU A 20 -6.55 1.57 1.38
N CYS A 21 -7.44 2.11 2.21
CA CYS A 21 -8.60 1.40 2.77
C CYS A 21 -9.78 1.28 1.80
N GLY A 22 -9.80 2.06 0.71
CA GLY A 22 -10.89 2.08 -0.26
C GLY A 22 -12.05 2.98 0.11
N GLU A 23 -11.77 3.98 0.94
CA GLU A 23 -12.70 5.01 1.39
C GLU A 23 -12.59 6.20 0.43
N TYR A 24 -13.56 6.31 -0.48
CA TYR A 24 -13.50 7.24 -1.61
C TYR A 24 -14.49 8.41 -1.52
N GLU A 25 -15.31 8.48 -0.48
CA GLU A 25 -16.46 9.41 -0.40
C GLU A 25 -16.05 10.87 -0.59
N ASN A 26 -14.87 11.25 -0.10
CA ASN A 26 -14.36 12.62 -0.18
C ASN A 26 -13.34 12.84 -1.32
N TYR A 27 -13.22 11.89 -2.25
CA TYR A 27 -12.19 11.94 -3.30
C TYR A 27 -12.69 12.48 -4.63
N LYS A 28 -11.80 13.26 -5.27
CA LYS A 28 -11.93 13.60 -6.68
C LYS A 28 -10.93 12.78 -7.45
N PHE A 29 -11.42 12.12 -8.50
CA PHE A 29 -10.59 11.33 -9.39
C PHE A 29 -10.45 12.05 -10.75
N PRO A 30 -9.31 11.88 -11.43
CA PRO A 30 -8.14 11.09 -11.01
C PRO A 30 -7.34 11.77 -9.88
N VAL A 31 -6.74 10.97 -9.00
CA VAL A 31 -5.81 11.47 -7.99
C VAL A 31 -4.44 11.68 -8.64
N ILE A 32 -3.87 12.87 -8.51
CA ILE A 32 -2.52 13.16 -9.01
C ILE A 32 -1.52 12.52 -8.04
N PHE A 33 -0.93 11.39 -8.44
CA PHE A 33 -0.12 10.53 -7.57
C PHE A 33 1.35 10.92 -7.51
N LEU A 34 1.93 11.36 -8.64
CA LEU A 34 3.28 11.93 -8.73
C LEU A 34 3.26 13.18 -9.60
N SER A 35 3.85 14.27 -9.12
CA SER A 35 4.07 15.55 -9.84
C SER A 35 5.53 16.00 -9.68
N LYS A 36 5.99 17.02 -10.43
CA LYS A 36 7.38 17.54 -10.38
C LYS A 36 7.92 17.85 -8.97
N ASP A 37 7.03 18.12 -8.01
CA ASP A 37 7.37 18.46 -6.63
C ASP A 37 7.63 17.20 -5.78
N SER A 38 7.34 16.02 -6.33
CA SER A 38 7.62 14.71 -5.75
C SER A 38 9.11 14.40 -5.76
N GLU A 39 9.68 14.13 -4.59
CA GLU A 39 11.09 13.75 -4.49
C GLU A 39 11.39 12.33 -4.97
N TYR A 40 10.35 11.51 -5.14
CA TYR A 40 10.45 10.22 -5.82
C TYR A 40 10.93 10.38 -7.27
N ILE A 41 10.44 11.43 -7.96
CA ILE A 41 10.75 11.70 -9.37
C ILE A 41 12.21 12.12 -9.58
N LYS A 42 12.82 12.80 -8.59
CA LYS A 42 14.18 13.36 -8.76
C LYS A 42 15.26 12.27 -8.85
N ASN A 43 15.03 11.08 -8.27
CA ASN A 43 16.09 10.08 -8.05
C ASN A 43 15.72 8.63 -8.43
N LYS A 44 14.48 8.30 -8.82
CA LYS A 44 14.09 6.92 -9.14
C LYS A 44 13.52 6.75 -10.54
N LYS A 45 13.86 5.62 -11.17
CA LYS A 45 13.19 5.12 -12.38
C LYS A 45 11.73 4.80 -12.07
N ILE A 46 10.86 5.01 -13.06
CA ILE A 46 9.48 4.52 -13.06
C ILE A 46 9.49 2.99 -12.93
N THR A 47 8.72 2.45 -11.99
CA THR A 47 8.67 1.03 -11.59
C THR A 47 7.23 0.54 -11.51
N ASP A 48 7.04 -0.79 -11.56
CA ASP A 48 5.72 -1.43 -11.47
C ASP A 48 4.93 -1.09 -10.18
N PHE A 49 5.64 -0.69 -9.12
CA PHE A 49 5.08 -0.16 -7.88
C PHE A 49 5.66 1.22 -7.60
N LEU A 50 4.81 2.23 -7.53
CA LEU A 50 5.15 3.60 -7.17
C LEU A 50 4.61 3.86 -5.76
N SER A 51 5.44 4.37 -4.86
CA SER A 51 5.02 4.68 -3.49
C SER A 51 5.28 6.15 -3.17
N THR A 52 4.38 6.74 -2.38
CA THR A 52 4.47 8.12 -1.90
C THR A 52 5.55 8.33 -0.82
N GLY A 53 6.13 7.24 -0.31
CA GLY A 53 7.23 7.27 0.66
C GLY A 53 6.80 7.48 2.11
N TYR A 54 5.53 7.83 2.39
CA TYR A 54 5.01 7.93 3.76
C TYR A 54 4.61 6.56 4.30
N ALA A 55 5.54 5.91 5.01
CA ALA A 55 5.37 4.59 5.64
C ALA A 55 4.86 3.45 4.71
N GLY A 56 4.99 3.61 3.39
CA GLY A 56 4.51 2.63 2.41
C GLY A 56 2.98 2.50 2.36
N SER A 57 2.24 3.56 2.72
CA SER A 57 0.80 3.45 2.94
C SER A 57 -0.02 3.45 1.65
N VAL A 58 0.44 4.07 0.56
CA VAL A 58 -0.31 4.13 -0.71
C VAL A 58 0.58 3.83 -1.89
N TYR A 59 0.04 3.10 -2.86
CA TYR A 59 0.72 2.75 -4.09
C TYR A 59 -0.08 3.16 -5.32
N ALA A 60 0.63 3.56 -6.36
CA ALA A 60 0.15 3.35 -7.71
C ALA A 60 0.89 2.13 -8.28
N VAL A 61 0.17 1.31 -9.02
CA VAL A 61 0.70 0.09 -9.63
C VAL A 61 0.54 0.16 -11.14
N SER A 62 1.48 -0.42 -11.88
CA SER A 62 1.39 -0.49 -13.32
C SER A 62 0.24 -1.39 -13.78
N GLU A 63 -0.25 -1.16 -15.00
CA GLU A 63 -1.24 -2.01 -15.67
C GLU A 63 -0.80 -3.49 -15.68
N LYS A 64 0.50 -3.76 -15.89
CA LYS A 64 1.09 -5.10 -15.80
C LYS A 64 0.81 -5.78 -14.46
N VAL A 65 0.89 -5.06 -13.34
CA VAL A 65 0.57 -5.62 -12.02
C VAL A 65 -0.93 -5.91 -11.94
N VAL A 66 -1.78 -4.99 -12.39
CA VAL A 66 -3.25 -5.16 -12.42
C VAL A 66 -3.64 -6.40 -13.22
N ASP A 67 -3.05 -6.60 -14.39
CA ASP A 67 -3.30 -7.76 -15.26
C ASP A 67 -2.86 -9.07 -14.59
N VAL A 68 -1.69 -9.06 -13.94
CA VAL A 68 -1.15 -10.23 -13.25
C VAL A 68 -2.03 -10.62 -12.06
N LEU A 69 -2.47 -9.66 -11.25
CA LEU A 69 -3.37 -9.93 -10.14
C LEU A 69 -4.74 -10.44 -10.63
N SER A 70 -5.29 -9.81 -11.67
CA SER A 70 -6.60 -10.18 -12.24
C SER A 70 -6.58 -11.57 -12.86
N SER A 71 -5.60 -11.85 -13.74
CA SER A 71 -5.47 -13.14 -14.43
C SER A 71 -5.20 -14.32 -13.50
N ASN A 72 -4.64 -14.07 -12.31
CA ASN A 72 -4.40 -15.10 -11.30
C ASN A 72 -5.53 -15.18 -10.24
N ASN A 73 -6.64 -14.48 -10.45
CA ASN A 73 -7.78 -14.41 -9.52
C ASN A 73 -7.32 -14.07 -8.10
N ILE A 74 -6.46 -13.05 -7.97
CA ILE A 74 -6.05 -12.52 -6.67
C ILE A 74 -7.17 -11.66 -6.12
N THR A 75 -7.52 -11.85 -4.84
CA THR A 75 -8.61 -11.15 -4.15
C THR A 75 -8.09 -10.13 -3.12
N GLY A 76 -8.99 -9.29 -2.62
CA GLY A 76 -8.69 -8.34 -1.55
C GLY A 76 -8.05 -7.01 -1.98
N TRP A 77 -8.17 -6.65 -3.26
CA TRP A 77 -7.67 -5.39 -3.78
C TRP A 77 -8.65 -4.78 -4.79
N LYS A 78 -8.50 -3.48 -5.05
CA LYS A 78 -9.17 -2.72 -6.10
C LYS A 78 -8.23 -1.64 -6.64
N THR A 79 -8.65 -1.00 -7.72
CA THR A 79 -7.98 0.17 -8.27
C THR A 79 -8.88 1.41 -8.26
N TYR A 80 -8.24 2.57 -8.38
CA TYR A 80 -8.89 3.85 -8.64
C TYR A 80 -8.09 4.67 -9.67
N PRO A 81 -8.73 5.61 -10.39
CA PRO A 81 -8.04 6.42 -11.39
C PRO A 81 -6.97 7.32 -10.78
N VAL A 82 -5.77 7.31 -11.36
CA VAL A 82 -4.67 8.19 -10.99
C VAL A 82 -4.04 8.82 -12.21
N GLU A 83 -3.38 9.95 -11.99
CA GLU A 83 -2.44 10.51 -12.95
C GLU A 83 -1.02 10.45 -12.38
N VAL A 84 -0.09 10.02 -13.23
CA VAL A 84 1.34 9.94 -12.91
C VAL A 84 2.06 10.79 -13.94
N TYR A 85 2.93 11.68 -13.47
CA TYR A 85 3.75 12.53 -14.33
C TYR A 85 5.24 12.24 -14.11
N ASP A 86 6.05 12.44 -15.15
CA ASP A 86 7.51 12.37 -15.04
C ASP A 86 8.11 13.70 -14.53
N ARG A 87 9.44 13.77 -14.44
CA ARG A 87 10.17 14.97 -13.99
C ARG A 87 10.02 16.19 -14.89
N ASN A 88 9.61 15.98 -16.13
CA ASN A 88 9.40 17.00 -17.14
C ASN A 88 7.90 17.32 -17.31
N GLU A 89 7.05 16.86 -16.38
CA GLU A 89 5.58 17.02 -16.44
C GLU A 89 4.91 16.29 -17.62
N ASN A 90 5.57 15.28 -18.21
CA ASN A 90 4.92 14.43 -19.19
C ASN A 90 4.03 13.42 -18.47
N TYR A 91 2.80 13.27 -18.96
CA TYR A 91 1.89 12.23 -18.48
C TYR A 91 2.45 10.83 -18.79
N ILE A 92 2.51 9.99 -17.77
CA ILE A 92 2.87 8.57 -17.85
C ILE A 92 1.60 7.77 -17.57
N GLY A 93 0.94 7.32 -18.64
CA GLY A 93 -0.21 6.42 -18.54
C GLY A 93 0.15 5.01 -18.06
N GLY A 94 -0.86 4.15 -17.95
CA GLY A 94 -0.68 2.74 -17.56
C GLY A 94 -0.42 2.52 -16.07
N TYR A 95 -0.86 3.46 -15.22
CA TYR A 95 -0.82 3.34 -13.76
C TYR A 95 -2.20 3.51 -13.15
N TYR A 96 -2.43 2.80 -12.06
CA TYR A 96 -3.66 2.82 -11.29
C TYR A 96 -3.35 2.97 -9.82
N GLY A 97 -4.17 3.73 -9.09
CA GLY A 97 -4.12 3.74 -7.64
C GLY A 97 -4.48 2.36 -7.10
N PHE A 98 -3.80 1.91 -6.05
CA PHE A 98 -3.99 0.57 -5.48
C PHE A 98 -4.59 0.65 -4.09
N THR A 99 -5.68 -0.10 -3.92
CA THR A 99 -6.44 -0.16 -2.68
C THR A 99 -6.49 -1.60 -2.19
N ILE A 100 -6.37 -1.79 -0.88
CA ILE A 100 -6.57 -3.08 -0.24
C ILE A 100 -7.97 -3.11 0.36
N THR A 101 -8.78 -4.05 -0.11
CA THR A 101 -10.15 -4.27 0.38
C THR A 101 -10.26 -5.47 1.33
N GLY A 102 -9.27 -6.38 1.30
CA GLY A 102 -9.25 -7.52 2.20
C GLY A 102 -9.00 -7.12 3.65
N ARG A 103 -9.59 -7.84 4.62
CA ARG A 103 -9.49 -7.52 6.04
C ARG A 103 -9.21 -8.73 6.93
N CYS A 104 -8.36 -8.51 7.93
CA CYS A 104 -8.27 -9.33 9.12
C CYS A 104 -8.60 -8.44 10.33
N LEU A 105 -9.66 -8.78 11.07
CA LEU A 105 -10.22 -7.86 12.06
C LEU A 105 -9.58 -7.94 13.44
N ALA A 106 -8.71 -8.94 13.68
CA ALA A 106 -8.15 -9.16 15.00
C ALA A 106 -6.76 -9.80 14.97
N LEU A 107 -6.01 -9.55 16.05
CA LEU A 107 -4.86 -10.35 16.43
C LEU A 107 -5.29 -11.46 17.39
N LYS A 108 -4.53 -12.56 17.43
CA LYS A 108 -4.63 -13.66 18.39
C LYS A 108 -3.31 -13.79 19.13
N PRO A 109 -3.00 -12.90 20.10
CA PRO A 109 -1.70 -12.85 20.78
C PRO A 109 -1.18 -14.18 21.31
N SER A 110 -2.08 -15.09 21.71
CA SER A 110 -1.73 -16.45 22.15
C SER A 110 -1.01 -17.31 21.09
N LEU A 111 -1.01 -16.90 19.82
CA LEU A 111 -0.28 -17.57 18.73
C LEU A 111 1.18 -17.13 18.61
N ALA A 112 1.63 -16.12 19.37
CA ALA A 112 2.98 -15.61 19.27
C ALA A 112 3.68 -15.48 20.62
N GLU A 113 5.00 -15.64 20.57
CA GLU A 113 5.87 -15.42 21.73
C GLU A 113 5.95 -13.93 22.04
N PRO A 114 5.66 -13.49 23.28
CA PRO A 114 5.92 -12.12 23.71
C PRO A 114 7.38 -11.74 23.54
N TYR A 115 7.65 -10.50 23.13
CA TYR A 115 8.99 -10.00 22.87
C TYR A 115 9.10 -8.52 23.25
N VAL A 116 10.21 -8.13 23.86
CA VAL A 116 10.51 -6.73 24.15
C VAL A 116 11.44 -6.21 23.05
N LYS A 117 10.94 -5.30 22.21
CA LYS A 117 11.74 -4.67 21.16
C LYS A 117 12.30 -3.35 21.67
N GLN A 118 13.61 -3.14 21.48
CA GLN A 118 14.28 -1.89 21.82
C GLN A 118 14.11 -0.88 20.68
N TYR A 119 13.60 0.31 21.02
CA TYR A 119 13.53 1.47 20.13
C TYR A 119 14.31 2.65 20.73
N PRO A 120 14.71 3.68 19.95
CA PRO A 120 15.37 4.87 20.48
C PRO A 120 14.59 5.58 21.61
N GLY A 121 13.27 5.44 21.65
CA GLY A 121 12.39 5.97 22.71
C GLY A 121 12.16 5.05 23.91
N GLY A 122 12.81 3.88 23.96
CA GLY A 122 12.68 2.89 25.04
C GLY A 122 12.17 1.52 24.60
N PRO A 123 12.07 0.55 25.53
CA PRO A 123 11.56 -0.78 25.25
C PRO A 123 10.05 -0.74 24.98
N TYR A 124 9.61 -1.54 24.01
CA TYR A 124 8.20 -1.70 23.66
C TYR A 124 7.82 -3.19 23.68
N ASN A 125 6.76 -3.52 24.41
CA ASN A 125 6.20 -4.88 24.45
C ASN A 125 5.50 -5.18 23.14
N THR A 126 5.91 -6.26 22.47
CA THR A 126 5.35 -6.72 21.21
C THR A 126 5.39 -8.26 21.15
N TYR A 127 5.21 -8.83 19.97
CA TYR A 127 5.25 -10.27 19.74
C TYR A 127 6.25 -10.60 18.62
N LYS A 128 6.82 -11.81 18.64
CA LYS A 128 7.56 -12.31 17.48
C LYS A 128 6.60 -12.62 16.35
N GLY A 129 6.69 -11.86 15.26
CA GLY A 129 5.80 -11.96 14.11
C GLY A 129 4.49 -11.20 14.27
N ASN A 130 3.53 -11.47 13.38
CA ASN A 130 2.19 -10.88 13.43
C ASN A 130 1.19 -11.99 13.77
N PRO A 131 0.70 -12.09 15.02
CA PRO A 131 -0.23 -13.14 15.42
C PRO A 131 -1.63 -12.82 14.87
N LEU A 132 -1.84 -12.98 13.57
CA LEU A 132 -3.14 -12.74 12.94
C LEU A 132 -4.18 -13.73 13.46
N ASN A 133 -5.37 -13.24 13.80
CA ASN A 133 -6.50 -14.11 14.10
C ASN A 133 -7.20 -14.50 12.81
N LEU A 134 -6.84 -15.66 12.26
CA LEU A 134 -7.41 -16.12 11.00
C LEU A 134 -8.91 -16.44 11.08
N ASP A 135 -9.46 -16.63 12.29
CA ASP A 135 -10.90 -16.77 12.51
C ASP A 135 -11.68 -15.49 12.13
N TYR A 136 -10.98 -14.35 12.05
CA TYR A 136 -11.50 -13.03 11.67
C TYR A 136 -10.87 -12.49 10.38
N TRP A 137 -10.24 -13.36 9.59
CA TRP A 137 -9.75 -13.05 8.26
C TRP A 137 -10.81 -13.42 7.22
N ASP A 138 -11.04 -12.53 6.27
CA ASP A 138 -12.02 -12.70 5.20
C ASP A 138 -11.61 -13.68 4.07
N GLY A 139 -10.42 -14.30 4.18
CA GLY A 139 -9.88 -15.22 3.19
C GLY A 139 -9.25 -14.55 1.97
N SER A 140 -9.14 -13.22 1.95
CA SER A 140 -8.57 -12.47 0.82
C SER A 140 -7.06 -12.66 0.68
N ASP A 141 -6.58 -12.76 -0.57
CA ASP A 141 -5.15 -12.91 -0.88
C ASP A 141 -4.30 -11.70 -0.46
N ILE A 142 -4.86 -10.50 -0.48
CA ILE A 142 -4.23 -9.24 -0.04
C ILE A 142 -5.15 -8.61 1.00
N PHE A 143 -4.64 -8.26 2.18
CA PHE A 143 -5.48 -7.73 3.25
C PHE A 143 -4.74 -6.80 4.23
N LEU A 144 -5.51 -5.97 4.91
CA LEU A 144 -5.06 -5.15 6.03
C LEU A 144 -5.45 -5.77 7.36
N LEU A 145 -4.62 -5.59 8.38
CA LEU A 145 -5.06 -5.73 9.76
C LEU A 145 -5.85 -4.48 10.17
N GLN A 146 -7.10 -4.67 10.58
CA GLN A 146 -8.03 -3.60 10.93
C GLN A 146 -7.43 -2.62 11.95
N GLY A 147 -7.63 -1.32 11.73
CA GLY A 147 -7.11 -0.26 12.59
C GLY A 147 -5.61 -0.03 12.48
N THR A 148 -4.93 -0.69 11.54
CA THR A 148 -3.50 -0.51 11.26
C THR A 148 -3.27 -0.30 9.77
N ARG A 149 -2.04 0.08 9.40
CA ARG A 149 -1.57 0.13 8.00
C ARG A 149 -0.75 -1.11 7.63
N PHE A 150 -0.81 -2.18 8.44
CA PHE A 150 -0.06 -3.40 8.17
C PHE A 150 -0.74 -4.20 7.08
N GLN A 151 0.00 -4.33 5.98
CA GLN A 151 -0.42 -5.01 4.77
C GLN A 151 0.12 -6.43 4.77
N PHE A 152 -0.74 -7.37 4.42
CA PHE A 152 -0.42 -8.78 4.34
C PHE A 152 -0.79 -9.30 2.97
N VAL A 153 0.02 -10.24 2.50
CA VAL A 153 -0.21 -10.93 1.23
C VAL A 153 -0.03 -12.42 1.44
N SER A 154 -0.85 -13.21 0.75
CA SER A 154 -0.74 -14.65 0.74
C SER A 154 0.57 -15.10 0.08
N LYS A 155 0.97 -16.35 0.34
CA LYS A 155 2.12 -16.96 -0.35
C LYS A 155 1.93 -17.00 -1.86
N LYS A 156 0.69 -17.14 -2.33
CA LYS A 156 0.33 -17.13 -3.76
C LYS A 156 0.71 -15.79 -4.39
N VAL A 157 0.28 -14.67 -3.81
CA VAL A 157 0.62 -13.32 -4.27
C VAL A 157 2.12 -13.12 -4.29
N LYS A 158 2.82 -13.44 -3.19
CA LYS A 158 4.28 -13.34 -3.11
C LYS A 158 4.99 -14.08 -4.25
N ASN A 159 4.55 -15.29 -4.57
CA ASN A 159 5.15 -16.10 -5.62
C ASN A 159 4.88 -15.54 -7.02
N ILE A 160 3.71 -14.94 -7.25
CA ILE A 160 3.36 -14.32 -8.53
C ILE A 160 4.18 -13.05 -8.76
N ILE A 161 4.23 -12.16 -7.76
CA ILE A 161 4.96 -10.88 -7.87
C ILE A 161 6.47 -11.12 -8.08
N LYS A 162 7.04 -12.17 -7.49
CA LYS A 162 8.43 -12.59 -7.71
C LYS A 162 8.77 -13.05 -9.13
N LYS A 163 7.78 -13.39 -9.96
CA LYS A 163 8.02 -13.84 -11.34
C LYS A 163 8.05 -12.68 -12.33
N ILE A 164 7.55 -11.51 -11.92
CA ILE A 164 7.38 -10.35 -12.81
C ILE A 164 8.33 -9.20 -12.48
N ASN A 165 9.08 -9.30 -11.37
CA ASN A 165 10.14 -8.40 -10.92
C ASN A 165 11.41 -9.21 -10.67
#